data_AF-A0A2P5E058-F1
#
_entry.id   AF-A0A2P5E058-F1
#
_cell.length_a   1.000
_cell.length_b   1.000
_cell.length_c   1.000
_cell.angle_alpha   90.00
_cell.angle_beta   90.00
_cell.angle_gamma   90.00
#
_symmetry.space_group_name_H-M   'P 1'
#
loop_
_entity.id
_entity.type
_entity.pdbx_description
1 polymer ?
#
loop_
_entity_poly.entity_id
_entity_poly.type
_entity_poly.pdbx_seq_one_letter_code
_entity_poly.pdbx_strand_id
1 'polypeptide(L)'
;MDSTKPLLLTDLVSGSKHVPSNYIRPEHDRPNLDEVEHYSLDGNSSSIPLIDLQGLHGPNHSDIINHIGHACQNYGFFRIKNHGIQEAVIDSMLRVAKEFFQLPEFERLRSYSDDPFKTTRLSTSFNPKAEAVSSWRDYLRLHCHPLEDYVDEWPANPASFREEAAEYCRNVRGLARRLLAAISESLGLERDYVDRALGQHGQHMAINYYPPCPQPELTYGLPGHADPNVITVLLQDDVAGLQVRRNGKWVAVDPMPYTFIVNIGDQIQVLSNERYKSVLHRAVVNSDKERISIPTFYCPSYDAIIGPAQKLLDEDEPAHYRSFTYGEYYEKFWNRGLQTQTCLDMFKTHIP
;
A
#
# COMPACT_ATOMS: atom_id res chain seq x y z
N MET A 1 -27.96 10.79 -24.14
CA MET A 1 -27.73 10.08 -22.86
C MET A 1 -27.34 11.14 -21.85
N ASP A 2 -28.08 11.23 -20.76
CA ASP A 2 -28.06 12.33 -19.79
C ASP A 2 -26.67 12.49 -19.15
N SER A 3 -25.95 13.57 -19.48
CA SER A 3 -24.55 13.80 -19.13
C SER A 3 -24.36 14.63 -17.86
N THR A 4 -25.27 14.50 -16.88
CA THR A 4 -25.38 15.47 -15.77
C THR A 4 -24.96 14.95 -14.40
N LYS A 5 -24.52 13.68 -14.27
CA LYS A 5 -24.03 13.13 -12.99
C LYS A 5 -22.52 12.96 -12.99
N PRO A 6 -21.80 13.53 -12.00
CA PRO A 6 -20.40 13.23 -11.78
C PRO A 6 -20.17 11.73 -11.57
N LEU A 7 -19.05 11.22 -12.10
CA LEU A 7 -18.62 9.83 -11.98
C LEU A 7 -17.64 9.62 -10.84
N LEU A 8 -16.75 10.60 -10.62
CA LEU A 8 -15.74 10.53 -9.56
C LEU A 8 -16.36 10.96 -8.22
N LEU A 9 -15.89 10.35 -7.13
CA LEU A 9 -16.38 10.67 -5.79
C LEU A 9 -16.19 12.15 -5.48
N THR A 10 -14.99 12.67 -5.76
CA THR A 10 -14.59 14.05 -5.46
C THR A 10 -15.57 15.07 -6.05
N ASP A 11 -16.08 14.79 -7.24
CA ASP A 11 -17.00 15.64 -7.97
C ASP A 11 -18.45 15.39 -7.52
N LEU A 12 -18.80 14.14 -7.21
CA LEU A 12 -20.13 13.74 -6.71
C LEU A 12 -20.46 14.37 -5.35
N VAL A 13 -19.48 14.47 -4.45
CA VAL A 13 -19.70 14.91 -3.05
C VAL A 13 -19.35 16.38 -2.82
N SER A 14 -18.97 17.10 -3.86
CA SER A 14 -18.67 18.54 -3.79
C SER A 14 -19.89 19.31 -3.26
N GLY A 15 -19.72 19.94 -2.09
CA GLY A 15 -20.79 20.67 -1.40
C GLY A 15 -21.85 19.79 -0.70
N SER A 16 -21.67 18.46 -0.68
CA SER A 16 -22.57 17.57 0.06
C SER A 16 -22.40 17.74 1.58
N LYS A 17 -23.52 17.70 2.30
CA LYS A 17 -23.55 17.71 3.78
C LYS A 17 -23.69 16.32 4.39
N HIS A 18 -23.95 15.30 3.57
CA HIS A 18 -24.19 13.94 4.03
C HIS A 18 -23.49 12.93 3.12
N VAL A 19 -23.08 11.81 3.70
CA VAL A 19 -22.52 10.67 2.96
C VAL A 19 -23.65 9.98 2.18
N PRO A 20 -23.51 9.73 0.87
CA PRO A 20 -24.54 9.01 0.11
C PRO A 20 -24.68 7.57 0.62
N SER A 21 -25.90 7.01 0.53
CA SER A 21 -26.24 5.73 1.17
C SER A 21 -25.35 4.56 0.74
N ASN A 22 -24.87 4.54 -0.50
CA ASN A 22 -23.97 3.50 -1.01
C ASN A 22 -22.54 3.56 -0.44
N TYR A 23 -22.18 4.61 0.30
CA TYR A 23 -20.91 4.74 1.02
C TYR A 23 -21.06 4.50 2.53
N ILE A 24 -22.29 4.38 3.04
CA ILE A 24 -22.57 4.15 4.46
C ILE A 24 -22.34 2.69 4.79
N ARG A 25 -21.39 2.43 5.68
CA ARG A 25 -21.09 1.10 6.21
C ARG A 25 -22.20 0.63 7.16
N PRO A 26 -22.54 -0.68 7.16
CA PRO A 26 -23.36 -1.28 8.22
C PRO A 26 -22.78 -0.97 9.60
N GLU A 27 -23.63 -0.87 10.63
CA GLU A 27 -23.19 -0.46 11.98
C GLU A 27 -22.02 -1.27 12.53
N HIS A 28 -22.00 -2.57 12.29
CA HIS A 28 -20.93 -3.48 12.74
C HIS A 28 -19.60 -3.33 11.97
N ASP A 29 -19.60 -2.65 10.81
CA ASP A 29 -18.43 -2.41 9.96
C ASP A 29 -18.00 -0.94 9.97
N ARG A 30 -18.68 -0.06 10.72
CA ARG A 30 -18.28 1.36 10.80
C ARG A 30 -16.95 1.54 11.54
N PRO A 31 -16.14 2.54 11.18
CA PRO A 31 -14.97 2.89 11.97
C PRO A 31 -15.39 3.32 13.38
N ASN A 32 -15.09 2.50 14.38
CA ASN A 32 -15.05 2.99 15.76
C ASN A 32 -13.75 3.81 15.95
N LEU A 33 -13.85 5.13 15.78
CA LEU A 33 -12.72 6.05 15.87
C LEU A 33 -12.28 6.30 17.32
N ASP A 34 -13.19 6.13 18.29
CA ASP A 34 -12.91 6.34 19.71
C ASP A 34 -12.02 5.24 20.32
N GLU A 35 -12.02 4.04 19.71
CA GLU A 35 -11.18 2.91 20.13
C GLU A 35 -9.79 2.89 19.49
N VAL A 36 -9.47 3.86 18.63
CA VAL A 36 -8.17 3.92 17.95
C VAL A 36 -7.10 4.36 18.94
N GLU A 37 -6.04 3.57 19.06
CA GLU A 37 -4.92 3.94 19.91
C GLU A 37 -4.02 4.95 19.20
N HIS A 38 -3.70 6.02 19.94
CA HIS A 38 -2.76 7.05 19.53
C HIS A 38 -1.49 6.93 20.37
N TYR A 39 -0.35 6.87 19.69
CA TYR A 39 0.96 6.74 20.30
C TYR A 39 1.75 8.01 19.98
N SER A 40 1.99 8.84 20.99
CA SER A 40 2.74 10.09 20.84
C SER A 40 4.20 9.82 20.44
N LEU A 41 4.73 10.62 19.51
CA LEU A 41 6.13 10.57 19.09
C LEU A 41 7.12 10.90 20.23
N ASP A 42 6.66 11.55 21.29
CA ASP A 42 7.48 12.07 22.39
C ASP A 42 7.64 11.09 23.57
N GLY A 43 7.00 9.91 23.48
CA GLY A 43 7.08 8.83 24.46
C GLY A 43 7.64 7.56 23.82
N ASN A 44 8.26 6.69 24.62
CA ASN A 44 9.01 5.49 24.22
C ASN A 44 8.23 4.39 23.45
N SER A 45 7.06 4.71 22.88
CA SER A 45 6.21 3.82 22.10
C SER A 45 5.61 4.60 20.93
N SER A 46 6.22 4.51 19.74
CA SER A 46 5.59 4.93 18.48
C SER A 46 4.61 3.84 18.00
N SER A 47 3.64 4.22 17.16
CA SER A 47 2.68 3.26 16.58
C SER A 47 3.35 2.17 15.75
N ILE A 48 4.38 2.55 14.98
CA ILE A 48 5.27 1.68 14.21
C ILE A 48 6.72 2.18 14.32
N PRO A 49 7.75 1.31 14.26
CA PRO A 49 9.15 1.70 14.45
C PRO A 49 9.62 2.70 13.40
N LEU A 50 10.50 3.64 13.78
CA LEU A 50 11.21 4.50 12.84
C LEU A 50 12.64 3.98 12.67
N ILE A 51 13.01 3.63 11.45
CA ILE A 51 14.32 3.09 11.11
C ILE A 51 15.10 4.15 10.34
N ASP A 52 16.29 4.48 10.84
CA ASP A 52 17.25 5.33 10.16
C ASP A 52 18.10 4.48 9.20
N LEU A 53 18.01 4.75 7.90
CA LEU A 53 18.80 4.03 6.90
C LEU A 53 20.19 4.63 6.68
N GLN A 54 20.56 5.67 7.43
CA GLN A 54 21.92 6.22 7.42
C GLN A 54 22.92 5.15 7.88
N GLY A 55 23.86 4.79 7.00
CA GLY A 55 24.84 3.76 7.30
C GLY A 55 24.41 2.34 6.96
N LEU A 56 23.30 2.14 6.22
CA LEU A 56 22.91 0.82 5.68
C LEU A 56 24.03 0.18 4.83
N HIS A 57 24.91 0.99 4.23
CA HIS A 57 26.08 0.53 3.47
C HIS A 57 27.41 0.79 4.21
N GLY A 58 27.35 1.00 5.52
CA GLY A 58 28.50 1.34 6.36
C GLY A 58 28.60 0.46 7.62
N PRO A 59 29.34 0.91 8.65
CA PRO A 59 29.61 0.13 9.86
C PRO A 59 28.35 -0.30 10.63
N ASN A 60 27.26 0.47 10.51
CA ASN A 60 25.99 0.21 11.21
C ASN A 60 25.07 -0.78 10.46
N HIS A 61 25.54 -1.39 9.37
CA HIS A 61 24.74 -2.27 8.52
C HIS A 61 24.00 -3.35 9.34
N SER A 62 24.73 -4.13 10.15
CA SER A 62 24.15 -5.23 10.93
C SER A 62 23.06 -4.78 11.90
N ASP A 63 23.23 -3.63 12.55
CA ASP A 63 22.23 -3.10 13.48
C ASP A 63 20.95 -2.67 12.75
N ILE A 64 21.10 -2.05 11.57
CA ILE A 64 19.96 -1.66 10.73
C ILE A 64 19.22 -2.90 10.20
N ILE A 65 19.95 -3.94 9.76
CA ILE A 65 19.36 -5.23 9.36
C ILE A 65 18.54 -5.83 10.51
N ASN A 66 19.09 -5.84 11.74
CA ASN A 66 18.39 -6.35 12.92
C ASN A 66 17.13 -5.53 13.25
N HIS A 67 17.19 -4.21 13.16
CA HIS A 67 16.02 -3.35 13.35
C HIS A 67 14.93 -3.59 12.31
N ILE A 68 15.31 -3.78 11.03
CA ILE A 68 14.37 -4.13 9.96
C ILE A 68 13.72 -5.49 10.25
N GLY A 69 14.50 -6.52 10.57
CA GLY A 69 13.97 -7.83 10.92
C GLY A 69 13.00 -7.79 12.10
N HIS A 70 13.36 -7.07 13.16
CA HIS A 70 12.50 -6.89 14.34
C HIS A 70 11.19 -6.16 13.99
N ALA A 71 11.24 -5.15 13.12
CA ALA A 71 10.03 -4.46 12.66
C ALA A 71 9.14 -5.39 11.81
N CYS A 72 9.71 -6.14 10.88
CA CYS A 72 8.98 -7.09 10.05
C CYS A 72 8.30 -8.19 10.87
N GLN A 73 8.97 -8.68 11.92
CA GLN A 73 8.47 -9.74 12.80
C GLN A 73 7.36 -9.26 13.74
N ASN A 74 7.55 -8.11 14.40
CA ASN A 74 6.69 -7.68 15.50
C ASN A 74 5.61 -6.68 15.10
N TYR A 75 5.77 -6.01 13.94
CA TYR A 75 4.89 -4.95 13.50
C TYR A 75 4.35 -5.15 12.08
N GLY A 76 5.14 -5.77 11.19
CA GLY A 76 4.81 -5.84 9.75
C GLY A 76 4.82 -4.48 9.03
N PHE A 77 5.08 -3.40 9.76
CA PHE A 77 5.11 -2.01 9.32
C PHE A 77 6.28 -1.27 10.00
N PHE A 78 6.88 -0.33 9.29
CA PHE A 78 7.87 0.60 9.86
C PHE A 78 7.97 1.87 9.01
N ARG A 79 8.40 2.97 9.63
CA ARG A 79 8.81 4.19 8.92
C ARG A 79 10.30 4.11 8.61
N ILE A 80 10.71 4.76 7.53
CA ILE A 80 12.12 4.95 7.19
C ILE A 80 12.44 6.42 6.95
N LYS A 81 13.61 6.85 7.44
CA LYS A 81 14.23 8.15 7.14
C LYS A 81 15.65 7.95 6.62
N ASN A 82 16.27 9.01 6.11
CA ASN A 82 17.61 8.95 5.48
C ASN A 82 17.70 7.86 4.40
N HIS A 83 16.60 7.64 3.68
CA HIS A 83 16.47 6.58 2.67
C HIS A 83 17.21 6.90 1.36
N GLY A 84 17.73 8.13 1.19
CA GLY A 84 18.54 8.54 0.04
C GLY A 84 17.75 9.01 -1.18
N ILE A 85 16.43 9.22 -1.05
CA ILE A 85 15.62 9.89 -2.08
C ILE A 85 15.60 11.37 -1.71
N GLN A 86 15.85 12.25 -2.69
CA GLN A 86 15.88 13.70 -2.44
C GLN A 86 14.49 14.22 -2.07
N GLU A 87 14.42 15.14 -1.11
CA GLU A 87 13.17 15.78 -0.68
C GLU A 87 12.42 16.42 -1.85
N ALA A 88 13.15 17.06 -2.79
CA ALA A 88 12.58 17.64 -3.99
C ALA A 88 11.80 16.63 -4.86
N VAL A 89 12.22 15.37 -4.93
CA VAL A 89 11.50 14.31 -5.65
C VAL A 89 10.18 13.95 -4.94
N ILE A 90 10.19 13.95 -3.61
CA ILE A 90 8.99 13.71 -2.78
C ILE A 90 7.99 14.86 -2.95
N ASP A 91 8.47 16.10 -2.82
CA ASP A 91 7.67 17.31 -2.97
C ASP A 91 7.04 17.41 -4.36
N SER A 92 7.83 17.09 -5.39
CA SER A 92 7.39 17.08 -6.79
C SER A 92 6.26 16.06 -6.99
N MET A 93 6.47 14.81 -6.56
CA MET A 93 5.45 13.75 -6.67
C MET A 93 4.14 14.11 -5.95
N LEU A 94 4.20 14.61 -4.71
CA LEU A 94 3.01 15.03 -3.96
C LEU A 94 2.30 16.20 -4.67
N ARG A 95 3.06 17.15 -5.21
CA ARG A 95 2.51 18.29 -5.94
C ARG A 95 1.79 17.85 -7.22
N VAL A 96 2.41 17.07 -8.11
CA VAL A 96 1.74 16.65 -9.35
C VAL A 96 0.57 15.70 -9.11
N ALA A 97 0.63 14.89 -8.04
CA ALA A 97 -0.52 14.10 -7.59
C ALA A 97 -1.69 15.02 -7.20
N LYS A 98 -1.43 16.07 -6.41
CA LYS A 98 -2.46 17.03 -5.99
C LYS A 98 -3.02 17.82 -7.17
N GLU A 99 -2.15 18.35 -8.03
CA GLU A 99 -2.53 19.08 -9.24
C GLU A 99 -3.41 18.22 -10.15
N PHE A 100 -3.07 16.94 -10.36
CA PHE A 100 -3.90 16.02 -11.14
C PHE A 100 -5.32 15.90 -10.57
N PHE A 101 -5.47 15.68 -9.25
CA PHE A 101 -6.79 15.54 -8.62
C PHE A 101 -7.58 16.84 -8.54
N GLN A 102 -6.92 17.99 -8.69
CA GLN A 102 -7.56 19.31 -8.77
C GLN A 102 -7.97 19.71 -10.20
N LEU A 103 -7.59 18.93 -11.22
CA LEU A 103 -8.06 19.16 -12.59
C LEU A 103 -9.59 19.02 -12.69
N PRO A 104 -10.22 19.73 -13.64
CA PRO A 104 -11.63 19.49 -13.97
C PRO A 104 -11.90 18.00 -14.23
N GLU A 105 -13.06 17.52 -13.79
CA GLU A 105 -13.44 16.10 -13.90
C GLU A 105 -13.21 15.56 -15.32
N PHE A 106 -13.60 16.32 -16.36
CA PHE A 106 -13.48 15.89 -17.75
C PHE A 106 -12.03 15.62 -18.19
N GLU A 107 -11.03 16.32 -17.64
CA GLU A 107 -9.60 16.03 -17.93
C GLU A 107 -9.15 14.76 -17.20
N ARG A 108 -9.55 14.58 -15.94
CA ARG A 108 -9.26 13.36 -15.17
C ARG A 108 -9.88 12.12 -15.82
N LEU A 109 -11.12 12.25 -16.30
CA LEU A 109 -11.86 11.17 -16.94
C LEU A 109 -11.21 10.65 -18.24
N ARG A 110 -10.24 11.36 -18.82
CA ARG A 110 -9.44 10.87 -19.96
C ARG A 110 -8.64 9.61 -19.62
N SER A 111 -8.32 9.42 -18.34
CA SER A 111 -7.67 8.22 -17.81
C SER A 111 -8.66 7.21 -17.19
N TYR A 112 -9.98 7.49 -17.21
CA TYR A 112 -10.96 6.63 -16.54
C TYR A 112 -11.09 5.26 -17.21
N SER A 113 -11.15 4.20 -16.41
CA SER A 113 -11.53 2.88 -16.89
C SER A 113 -12.08 1.98 -15.78
N ASP A 114 -13.15 1.25 -16.10
CA ASP A 114 -13.66 0.16 -15.26
C ASP A 114 -12.96 -1.18 -15.51
N ASP A 115 -12.02 -1.24 -16.46
CA ASP A 115 -11.26 -2.46 -16.78
C ASP A 115 -10.12 -2.64 -15.77
N PRO A 116 -10.18 -3.68 -14.90
CA PRO A 116 -9.16 -3.91 -13.90
C PRO A 116 -7.80 -4.34 -14.48
N PHE A 117 -7.74 -4.68 -15.77
CA PHE A 117 -6.51 -5.09 -16.45
C PHE A 117 -5.78 -3.92 -17.14
N LYS A 118 -6.39 -2.73 -17.20
CA LYS A 118 -5.71 -1.53 -17.70
C LYS A 118 -4.50 -1.19 -16.82
N THR A 119 -3.39 -0.96 -17.51
CA THR A 119 -2.06 -0.57 -17.00
C THR A 119 -2.07 0.83 -16.40
N THR A 120 -2.79 1.75 -17.03
CA THR A 120 -3.12 3.08 -16.50
C THR A 120 -4.63 3.22 -16.38
N ARG A 121 -5.13 3.48 -15.16
CA ARG A 121 -6.55 3.79 -14.97
C ARG A 121 -6.83 4.71 -13.79
N LEU A 122 -7.71 5.66 -14.00
CA LEU A 122 -8.45 6.36 -12.96
C LEU A 122 -9.74 5.60 -12.67
N SER A 123 -10.08 5.44 -11.39
CA SER A 123 -11.35 4.89 -10.95
C SER A 123 -11.69 5.41 -9.55
N THR A 124 -12.84 4.98 -9.02
CA THR A 124 -13.33 5.33 -7.69
C THR A 124 -13.58 4.07 -6.87
N SER A 125 -13.73 4.22 -5.54
CA SER A 125 -13.83 3.11 -4.60
C SER A 125 -12.60 2.18 -4.69
N PHE A 126 -12.80 0.86 -4.61
CA PHE A 126 -11.78 -0.15 -4.91
C PHE A 126 -12.18 -0.99 -6.14
N ASN A 127 -13.39 -1.56 -6.14
CA ASN A 127 -13.98 -2.25 -7.29
C ASN A 127 -15.51 -2.01 -7.33
N PRO A 128 -15.98 -0.93 -7.98
CA PRO A 128 -17.40 -0.57 -7.99
C PRO A 128 -18.36 -1.66 -8.49
N LYS A 129 -17.87 -2.63 -9.29
CA LYS A 129 -18.68 -3.74 -9.82
C LYS A 129 -18.82 -4.91 -8.86
N ALA A 130 -17.95 -5.03 -7.87
CA ALA A 130 -17.91 -6.17 -6.95
C ALA A 130 -18.22 -5.80 -5.50
N GLU A 131 -18.21 -4.51 -5.16
CA GLU A 131 -18.39 -4.04 -3.78
C GLU A 131 -19.86 -3.76 -3.45
N ALA A 132 -20.30 -4.22 -2.28
CA ALA A 132 -21.63 -3.88 -1.74
C ALA A 132 -21.70 -2.47 -1.16
N VAL A 133 -20.56 -1.95 -0.65
CA VAL A 133 -20.43 -0.61 -0.07
C VAL A 133 -19.19 0.06 -0.66
N SER A 134 -19.38 1.23 -1.25
CA SER A 134 -18.32 2.02 -1.87
C SER A 134 -17.36 2.59 -0.81
N SER A 135 -16.10 2.73 -1.20
CA SER A 135 -15.05 3.38 -0.40
C SER A 135 -14.92 4.86 -0.79
N TRP A 136 -14.69 5.71 0.19
CA TRP A 136 -14.57 7.17 0.05
C TRP A 136 -13.22 7.59 -0.54
N ARG A 137 -12.94 7.16 -1.78
CA ARG A 137 -11.66 7.38 -2.46
C ARG A 137 -11.82 7.43 -3.98
N ASP A 138 -11.11 8.36 -4.61
CA ASP A 138 -10.74 8.25 -6.03
C ASP A 138 -9.26 7.85 -6.14
N TYR A 139 -8.89 7.09 -7.17
CA TYR A 139 -7.50 6.67 -7.34
C TYR A 139 -7.06 6.59 -8.80
N LEU A 140 -5.82 7.00 -9.05
CA LEU A 140 -5.12 6.79 -10.31
C LEU A 140 -4.08 5.68 -10.13
N ARG A 141 -4.28 4.56 -10.81
CA ARG A 141 -3.35 3.42 -10.82
C ARG A 141 -2.46 3.46 -12.04
N LEU A 142 -1.15 3.30 -11.83
CA LEU A 142 -0.12 3.30 -12.85
C LEU A 142 0.71 2.01 -12.74
N HIS A 143 0.97 1.35 -13.86
CA HIS A 143 2.08 0.41 -13.97
C HIS A 143 3.36 1.22 -14.20
N CYS A 144 4.45 0.80 -13.54
CA CYS A 144 5.65 1.61 -13.39
C CYS A 144 6.94 0.88 -13.74
N HIS A 145 6.92 -0.41 -14.06
CA HIS A 145 8.14 -1.10 -14.46
C HIS A 145 7.88 -2.25 -15.45
N PRO A 146 8.61 -2.31 -16.58
CA PRO A 146 9.59 -1.30 -17.05
C PRO A 146 8.92 0.05 -17.39
N LEU A 147 9.61 1.17 -17.17
CA LEU A 147 8.97 2.49 -17.24
C LEU A 147 8.63 2.89 -18.67
N GLU A 148 9.53 2.56 -19.59
CA GLU A 148 9.45 2.77 -21.02
C GLU A 148 8.18 2.16 -21.65
N ASP A 149 7.63 1.10 -21.06
CA ASP A 149 6.43 0.43 -21.55
C ASP A 149 5.14 1.14 -21.13
N TYR A 150 5.18 2.02 -20.11
CA TYR A 150 3.96 2.57 -19.49
C TYR A 150 3.88 4.09 -19.44
N VAL A 151 5.02 4.81 -19.42
CA VAL A 151 5.05 6.26 -19.18
C VAL A 151 4.23 7.07 -20.18
N ASP A 152 4.13 6.60 -21.42
CA ASP A 152 3.36 7.25 -22.49
C ASP A 152 1.85 7.13 -22.33
N GLU A 153 1.38 6.17 -21.53
CA GLU A 153 -0.04 5.98 -21.20
C GLU A 153 -0.50 6.85 -20.02
N TRP A 154 0.44 7.34 -19.21
CA TRP A 154 0.13 8.13 -18.01
C TRP A 154 -0.49 9.50 -18.38
N PRO A 155 -1.20 10.16 -17.44
CA PRO A 155 -1.73 11.50 -17.69
C PRO A 155 -0.66 12.47 -18.21
N ALA A 156 -1.01 13.23 -19.26
CA ALA A 156 -0.17 14.30 -19.79
C ALA A 156 -0.44 15.66 -19.10
N ASN A 157 -1.46 15.73 -18.25
CA ASN A 157 -1.81 16.89 -17.44
C ASN A 157 -1.79 16.48 -15.96
N PRO A 158 -1.14 17.26 -15.07
CA PRO A 158 -0.30 18.44 -15.36
C PRO A 158 0.89 18.12 -16.27
N ALA A 159 1.44 19.12 -16.96
CA ALA A 159 2.45 18.92 -18.01
C ALA A 159 3.71 18.17 -17.54
N SER A 160 4.09 18.34 -16.26
CA SER A 160 5.24 17.68 -15.65
C SER A 160 4.91 16.33 -14.99
N PHE A 161 3.65 15.88 -15.02
CA PHE A 161 3.20 14.68 -14.32
C PHE A 161 4.05 13.46 -14.67
N ARG A 162 4.26 13.20 -15.96
CA ARG A 162 4.98 12.01 -16.42
C ARG A 162 6.44 12.00 -15.98
N GLU A 163 7.12 13.13 -16.12
CA GLU A 163 8.53 13.27 -15.77
C GLU A 163 8.74 13.09 -14.26
N GLU A 164 7.96 13.82 -13.45
CA GLU A 164 8.08 13.79 -11.99
C GLU A 164 7.67 12.44 -11.41
N ALA A 165 6.58 11.85 -11.90
CA ALA A 165 6.17 10.51 -11.49
C ALA A 165 7.19 9.44 -11.92
N ALA A 166 7.84 9.59 -13.07
CA ALA A 166 8.84 8.63 -13.53
C ALA A 166 10.12 8.72 -12.68
N GLU A 167 10.57 9.94 -12.34
CA GLU A 167 11.69 10.15 -11.42
C GLU A 167 11.40 9.52 -10.05
N TYR A 168 10.21 9.76 -9.49
CA TYR A 168 9.77 9.14 -8.25
C TYR A 168 9.78 7.60 -8.34
N CYS A 169 9.17 7.03 -9.39
CA CYS A 169 9.11 5.58 -9.59
C CYS A 169 10.51 4.94 -9.64
N ARG A 170 11.47 5.55 -10.35
CA ARG A 170 12.87 5.07 -10.42
C ARG A 170 13.53 5.06 -9.05
N ASN A 171 13.40 6.14 -8.30
CA ASN A 171 13.99 6.27 -6.97
C ASN A 171 13.39 5.26 -5.97
N VAL A 172 12.06 5.14 -5.94
CA VAL A 172 11.37 4.21 -5.04
C VAL A 172 11.66 2.76 -5.42
N ARG A 173 11.84 2.43 -6.71
CA ARG A 173 12.28 1.11 -7.14
C ARG A 173 13.66 0.75 -6.57
N GLY A 174 14.62 1.67 -6.66
CA GLY A 174 15.95 1.48 -6.08
C GLY A 174 15.92 1.32 -4.56
N LEU A 175 15.03 2.05 -3.87
CA LEU A 175 14.78 1.89 -2.44
C LEU A 175 14.16 0.53 -2.10
N ALA A 176 13.12 0.11 -2.82
CA ALA A 176 12.47 -1.18 -2.63
C ALA A 176 13.46 -2.34 -2.74
N ARG A 177 14.33 -2.34 -3.77
CA ARG A 177 15.37 -3.37 -3.92
C ARG A 177 16.35 -3.42 -2.75
N ARG A 178 16.77 -2.27 -2.21
CA ARG A 178 17.63 -2.22 -1.01
C ARG A 178 16.92 -2.76 0.23
N LEU A 179 15.63 -2.46 0.39
CA LEU A 179 14.82 -2.98 1.48
C LEU A 179 14.63 -4.51 1.37
N LEU A 180 14.33 -5.03 0.18
CA LEU A 180 14.21 -6.48 -0.05
C LEU A 180 15.53 -7.20 0.26
N ALA A 181 16.66 -6.59 -0.07
CA ALA A 181 17.96 -7.15 0.30
C ALA A 181 18.15 -7.18 1.81
N ALA A 182 17.83 -6.08 2.50
CA ALA A 182 17.92 -6.03 3.94
C ALA A 182 16.98 -7.02 4.65
N ILE A 183 15.75 -7.20 4.13
CA ILE A 183 14.77 -8.18 4.61
C ILE A 183 15.27 -9.62 4.41
N SER A 184 15.95 -9.90 3.30
CA SER A 184 16.55 -11.21 3.05
C SER A 184 17.68 -11.48 4.05
N GLU A 185 18.56 -10.49 4.25
CA GLU A 185 19.67 -10.57 5.20
C GLU A 185 19.18 -10.75 6.65
N SER A 186 18.10 -10.07 7.04
CA SER A 186 17.53 -10.18 8.39
C SER A 186 16.87 -11.54 8.67
N LEU A 187 16.58 -12.33 7.63
CA LEU A 187 16.17 -13.72 7.72
C LEU A 187 17.36 -14.70 7.71
N GLY A 188 18.59 -14.21 7.60
CA GLY A 188 19.78 -15.05 7.40
C GLY A 188 19.86 -15.68 6.01
N LEU A 189 19.13 -15.13 5.03
CA LEU A 189 19.16 -15.55 3.63
C LEU A 189 20.23 -14.76 2.86
N GLU A 190 20.52 -15.19 1.63
CA GLU A 190 21.35 -14.40 0.72
C GLU A 190 20.66 -13.07 0.39
N ARG A 191 21.46 -12.01 0.15
CA ARG A 191 20.96 -10.64 -0.04
C ARG A 191 19.96 -10.51 -1.19
N ASP A 192 20.09 -11.32 -2.23
CA ASP A 192 19.24 -11.31 -3.41
C ASP A 192 18.20 -12.44 -3.39
N TYR A 193 18.05 -13.18 -2.28
CA TYR A 193 17.14 -14.33 -2.19
C TYR A 193 15.71 -13.95 -2.55
N VAL A 194 15.16 -12.93 -1.90
CA VAL A 194 13.79 -12.49 -2.18
C VAL A 194 13.68 -12.01 -3.62
N ASP A 195 14.58 -11.14 -4.10
CA ASP A 195 14.57 -10.60 -5.48
C ASP A 195 14.51 -11.73 -6.53
N ARG A 196 15.33 -12.79 -6.36
CA ARG A 196 15.34 -13.97 -7.25
C ARG A 196 14.03 -14.76 -7.21
N ALA A 197 13.38 -14.85 -6.04
CA ALA A 197 12.11 -15.57 -5.90
C ALA A 197 10.95 -14.89 -6.63
N LEU A 198 11.06 -13.59 -6.94
CA LEU A 198 9.97 -12.81 -7.54
C LEU A 198 9.91 -12.86 -9.08
N GLY A 199 10.89 -13.47 -9.76
CA GLY A 199 10.93 -13.51 -11.22
C GLY A 199 11.02 -12.11 -11.86
N GLN A 200 10.36 -11.91 -13.01
CA GLN A 200 10.25 -10.60 -13.67
C GLN A 200 9.24 -9.71 -12.94
N HIS A 201 9.63 -9.27 -11.74
CA HIS A 201 8.74 -8.56 -10.83
C HIS A 201 8.27 -7.20 -11.35
N GLY A 202 6.99 -6.90 -11.13
CA GLY A 202 6.36 -5.65 -11.51
C GLY A 202 6.48 -4.58 -10.43
N GLN A 203 6.37 -3.31 -10.86
CA GLN A 203 6.12 -2.18 -9.96
C GLN A 203 4.81 -1.53 -10.38
N HIS A 204 3.93 -1.31 -9.42
CA HIS A 204 2.71 -0.55 -9.62
C HIS A 204 2.61 0.55 -8.58
N MET A 205 1.92 1.63 -8.91
CA MET A 205 1.66 2.73 -8.00
C MET A 205 0.17 3.05 -8.04
N ALA A 206 -0.41 3.43 -6.91
CA ALA A 206 -1.71 4.09 -6.87
C ALA A 206 -1.53 5.46 -6.24
N ILE A 207 -2.09 6.49 -6.85
CA ILE A 207 -2.27 7.81 -6.24
C ILE A 207 -3.69 7.85 -5.72
N ASN A 208 -3.85 7.71 -4.41
CA ASN A 208 -5.14 7.72 -3.73
C ASN A 208 -5.46 9.14 -3.29
N TYR A 209 -6.68 9.59 -3.59
CA TYR A 209 -7.23 10.86 -3.18
C TYR A 209 -8.51 10.66 -2.35
N TYR A 210 -8.50 11.20 -1.14
CA TYR A 210 -9.61 11.13 -0.21
C TYR A 210 -10.15 12.55 0.02
N PRO A 211 -11.29 12.95 -0.57
CA PRO A 211 -11.86 14.26 -0.32
C PRO A 211 -12.38 14.35 1.14
N PRO A 212 -12.52 15.56 1.71
CA PRO A 212 -13.15 15.74 3.02
C PRO A 212 -14.52 15.06 3.08
N CYS A 213 -14.78 14.34 4.17
CA CYS A 213 -16.00 13.58 4.39
C CYS A 213 -16.85 14.24 5.47
N PRO A 214 -18.13 14.58 5.21
CA PRO A 214 -18.97 15.25 6.21
C PRO A 214 -19.36 14.35 7.40
N GLN A 215 -19.26 13.02 7.25
CA GLN A 215 -19.61 12.03 8.27
C GLN A 215 -18.57 10.89 8.25
N PRO A 216 -17.31 11.15 8.65
CA PRO A 216 -16.20 10.21 8.52
C PRO A 216 -16.42 8.90 9.30
N GLU A 217 -17.25 8.92 10.34
CA GLU A 217 -17.65 7.76 11.15
C GLU A 217 -18.53 6.75 10.39
N LEU A 218 -19.06 7.10 9.21
CA LEU A 218 -19.95 6.24 8.44
C LEU A 218 -19.26 5.47 7.31
N THR A 219 -18.00 5.78 6.99
CA THR A 219 -17.35 5.25 5.78
C THR A 219 -15.86 5.01 5.98
N TYR A 220 -15.22 4.40 4.99
CA TYR A 220 -13.76 4.25 4.94
C TYR A 220 -13.24 4.83 3.64
N GLY A 221 -12.03 5.40 3.69
CA GLY A 221 -11.26 5.62 2.46
C GLY A 221 -10.86 4.29 1.83
N LEU A 222 -10.46 3.31 2.65
CA LEU A 222 -10.23 1.93 2.24
C LEU A 222 -10.43 1.00 3.46
N PRO A 223 -11.21 -0.09 3.36
CA PRO A 223 -11.47 -0.97 4.49
C PRO A 223 -10.23 -1.77 4.90
N GLY A 224 -10.34 -2.49 6.02
CA GLY A 224 -9.26 -3.32 6.54
C GLY A 224 -8.84 -4.43 5.57
N HIS A 225 -7.58 -4.43 5.15
CA HIS A 225 -7.01 -5.42 4.24
C HIS A 225 -5.53 -5.66 4.52
N ALA A 226 -5.01 -6.76 3.98
CA ALA A 226 -3.58 -7.06 3.89
C ALA A 226 -3.14 -6.96 2.43
N ASP A 227 -1.88 -6.60 2.23
CA ASP A 227 -1.34 -6.35 0.90
C ASP A 227 -0.95 -7.67 0.20
N PRO A 228 -1.43 -7.94 -1.02
CA PRO A 228 -1.14 -9.19 -1.72
C PRO A 228 0.30 -9.27 -2.25
N ASN A 229 1.01 -8.15 -2.29
CA ASN A 229 2.34 -8.01 -2.88
C ASN A 229 3.47 -8.39 -1.91
N VAL A 230 4.72 -8.09 -2.27
CA VAL A 230 5.90 -8.44 -1.46
C VAL A 230 6.14 -7.40 -0.37
N ILE A 231 6.31 -6.16 -0.80
CA ILE A 231 6.38 -4.98 0.06
C ILE A 231 5.65 -3.82 -0.59
N THR A 232 5.14 -2.92 0.24
CA THR A 232 4.60 -1.63 -0.18
C THR A 232 5.46 -0.52 0.41
N VAL A 233 5.83 0.46 -0.42
CA VAL A 233 6.48 1.69 0.01
C VAL A 233 5.49 2.83 -0.17
N LEU A 234 4.97 3.34 0.95
CA LEU A 234 3.92 4.33 1.03
C LEU A 234 4.49 5.71 1.30
N LEU A 235 4.26 6.63 0.37
CA LEU A 235 4.34 8.06 0.59
C LEU A 235 2.95 8.60 0.99
N GLN A 236 2.89 9.53 1.93
CA GLN A 236 1.66 10.24 2.28
C GLN A 236 1.95 11.71 2.51
N ASP A 237 0.92 12.54 2.40
CA ASP A 237 0.98 13.96 2.75
C ASP A 237 0.94 14.18 4.28
N ASP A 238 0.68 15.42 4.69
CA ASP A 238 0.60 15.84 6.09
C ASP A 238 -0.73 15.47 6.79
N VAL A 239 -1.62 14.71 6.13
CA VAL A 239 -2.94 14.37 6.67
C VAL A 239 -2.99 12.91 7.14
N ALA A 240 -3.33 12.71 8.42
CA ALA A 240 -3.47 11.40 9.02
C ALA A 240 -4.64 10.60 8.38
N GLY A 241 -4.52 9.28 8.36
CA GLY A 241 -5.59 8.41 7.85
C GLY A 241 -5.24 6.93 7.83
N LEU A 242 -3.95 6.58 7.79
CA LEU A 242 -3.53 5.19 7.92
C LEU A 242 -3.74 4.69 9.35
N GLN A 243 -4.36 3.53 9.48
CA GLN A 243 -4.46 2.78 10.72
C GLN A 243 -4.00 1.34 10.51
N VAL A 244 -3.19 0.83 11.43
CA VAL A 244 -2.61 -0.53 11.37
C VAL A 244 -3.19 -1.35 12.52
N ARG A 245 -3.51 -2.62 12.26
CA ARG A 245 -4.05 -3.53 13.27
C ARG A 245 -2.91 -4.13 14.07
N ARG A 246 -2.84 -3.85 15.37
CA ARG A 246 -1.82 -4.37 16.29
C ARG A 246 -2.47 -4.89 17.55
N ASN A 247 -2.13 -6.11 17.98
CA ASN A 247 -2.66 -6.73 19.20
C ASN A 247 -4.20 -6.67 19.31
N GLY A 248 -4.89 -6.87 18.18
CA GLY A 248 -6.36 -6.82 18.13
C GLY A 248 -6.96 -5.42 18.24
N LYS A 249 -6.16 -4.35 18.11
CA LYS A 249 -6.62 -2.95 18.13
C LYS A 249 -6.15 -2.19 16.90
N TRP A 250 -6.89 -1.16 16.52
CA TRP A 250 -6.48 -0.25 15.45
C TRP A 250 -5.59 0.84 16.03
N VAL A 251 -4.45 1.08 15.39
CA VAL A 251 -3.45 2.06 15.84
C VAL A 251 -3.23 3.09 14.74
N ALA A 252 -3.31 4.38 15.09
CA ALA A 252 -3.08 5.46 14.14
C ALA A 252 -1.58 5.60 13.77
N VAL A 253 -1.30 5.86 12.50
CA VAL A 253 0.05 6.13 12.00
C VAL A 253 0.15 7.58 11.56
N ASP A 254 0.66 8.42 12.45
CA ASP A 254 0.82 9.86 12.19
C ASP A 254 1.78 10.15 11.02
N PRO A 255 1.47 11.15 10.18
CA PRO A 255 2.39 11.63 9.16
C PRO A 255 3.72 12.11 9.75
N MET A 256 4.81 11.84 9.04
CA MET A 256 6.14 12.36 9.38
C MET A 256 6.80 12.85 8.09
N PRO A 257 7.22 14.14 8.01
CA PRO A 257 7.80 14.72 6.81
C PRO A 257 8.99 13.91 6.29
N TYR A 258 9.08 13.79 4.95
CA TYR A 258 10.21 13.15 4.26
C TYR A 258 10.53 11.74 4.75
N THR A 259 9.50 10.99 5.16
CA THR A 259 9.62 9.57 5.47
C THR A 259 8.71 8.76 4.57
N PHE A 260 9.07 7.49 4.40
CA PHE A 260 8.16 6.49 3.83
C PHE A 260 7.71 5.53 4.91
N ILE A 261 6.49 5.03 4.77
CA ILE A 261 6.01 3.88 5.52
C ILE A 261 6.22 2.65 4.64
N VAL A 262 6.81 1.60 5.21
CA VAL A 262 7.01 0.33 4.54
C VAL A 262 6.18 -0.71 5.26
N ASN A 263 5.45 -1.52 4.50
CA ASN A 263 4.81 -2.71 5.05
C ASN A 263 5.12 -3.96 4.25
N ILE A 264 5.09 -5.06 4.99
CA ILE A 264 5.28 -6.41 4.49
C ILE A 264 3.95 -6.90 3.95
N GLY A 265 3.96 -7.44 2.73
CA GLY A 265 2.80 -8.08 2.14
C GLY A 265 2.82 -9.59 2.29
N ASP A 266 1.74 -10.23 1.86
CA ASP A 266 1.45 -11.64 2.03
C ASP A 266 2.57 -12.55 1.51
N GLN A 267 3.26 -12.15 0.43
CA GLN A 267 4.29 -12.99 -0.19
C GLN A 267 5.53 -13.14 0.69
N ILE A 268 5.91 -12.10 1.44
CA ILE A 268 7.02 -12.20 2.41
C ILE A 268 6.59 -13.01 3.63
N GLN A 269 5.33 -12.91 4.07
CA GLN A 269 4.84 -13.77 5.15
C GLN A 269 4.96 -15.26 4.76
N VAL A 270 4.64 -15.62 3.52
CA VAL A 270 4.84 -16.99 3.02
C VAL A 270 6.32 -17.35 2.93
N LEU A 271 7.14 -16.53 2.27
CA LEU A 271 8.58 -16.78 2.09
C LEU A 271 9.30 -16.95 3.43
N SER A 272 8.91 -16.18 4.44
CA SER A 272 9.48 -16.21 5.79
C SER A 272 8.90 -17.30 6.70
N ASN A 273 7.99 -18.15 6.19
CA ASN A 273 7.26 -19.16 6.97
C ASN A 273 6.55 -18.58 8.20
N GLU A 274 5.89 -17.43 8.04
CA GLU A 274 5.24 -16.65 9.12
C GLU A 274 6.16 -15.97 10.14
N ARG A 275 7.49 -16.00 9.97
CA ARG A 275 8.40 -15.21 10.82
C ARG A 275 8.13 -13.71 10.71
N TYR A 276 7.79 -13.24 9.50
CA TYR A 276 7.33 -11.87 9.27
C TYR A 276 5.82 -11.85 9.00
N LYS A 277 5.15 -10.78 9.43
CA LYS A 277 3.69 -10.68 9.40
C LYS A 277 3.23 -9.65 8.37
N SER A 278 2.33 -10.07 7.49
CA SER A 278 1.49 -9.20 6.68
C SER A 278 0.31 -8.76 7.55
N VAL A 279 0.17 -7.45 7.75
CA VAL A 279 -0.71 -6.90 8.79
C VAL A 279 -1.89 -6.16 8.17
N LEU A 280 -3.08 -6.40 8.74
CA LEU A 280 -4.29 -5.68 8.38
C LEU A 280 -4.11 -4.19 8.62
N HIS A 281 -4.44 -3.39 7.62
CA HIS A 281 -4.40 -1.94 7.69
C HIS A 281 -5.61 -1.36 6.96
N ARG A 282 -6.01 -0.14 7.32
CA ARG A 282 -7.14 0.58 6.73
C ARG A 282 -6.82 2.06 6.54
N ALA A 283 -7.57 2.72 5.67
CA ALA A 283 -7.54 4.17 5.51
C ALA A 283 -8.87 4.76 5.98
N VAL A 284 -8.83 5.58 7.03
CA VAL A 284 -9.96 6.40 7.46
C VAL A 284 -9.93 7.76 6.78
N VAL A 285 -11.07 8.45 6.80
CA VAL A 285 -11.24 9.79 6.23
C VAL A 285 -11.53 10.79 7.35
N ASN A 286 -11.46 12.08 7.05
CA ASN A 286 -11.70 13.16 7.99
C ASN A 286 -12.59 14.24 7.35
N SER A 287 -13.14 15.14 8.15
CA SER A 287 -14.03 16.23 7.72
C SER A 287 -13.33 17.50 7.25
N ASP A 288 -12.04 17.63 7.52
CA ASP A 288 -11.37 18.93 7.52
C ASP A 288 -10.56 19.18 6.26
N LYS A 289 -9.80 18.18 5.80
CA LYS A 289 -8.83 18.33 4.72
C LYS A 289 -8.74 17.08 3.85
N GLU A 290 -8.54 17.28 2.55
CA GLU A 290 -8.24 16.19 1.62
C GLU A 290 -6.94 15.48 2.00
N ARG A 291 -6.87 14.19 1.74
CA ARG A 291 -5.67 13.38 1.95
C ARG A 291 -5.20 12.76 0.65
N ILE A 292 -3.89 12.76 0.43
CA ILE A 292 -3.22 12.05 -0.65
C ILE A 292 -2.28 10.99 -0.06
N SER A 293 -2.32 9.80 -0.66
CA SER A 293 -1.34 8.76 -0.36
C SER A 293 -0.96 7.98 -1.61
N ILE A 294 0.31 7.62 -1.71
CA ILE A 294 0.93 7.06 -2.92
C ILE A 294 1.64 5.75 -2.57
N PRO A 295 0.90 4.64 -2.32
CA PRO A 295 1.50 3.33 -2.18
C PRO A 295 2.14 2.89 -3.50
N THR A 296 3.40 2.48 -3.40
CA THR A 296 4.15 1.82 -4.48
C THR A 296 4.32 0.35 -4.14
N PHE A 297 3.71 -0.51 -4.94
CA PHE A 297 3.65 -1.94 -4.73
C PHE A 297 4.76 -2.64 -5.52
N TYR A 298 5.47 -3.54 -4.86
CA TYR A 298 6.44 -4.43 -5.49
C TYR A 298 5.87 -5.85 -5.57
N CYS A 299 5.55 -6.30 -6.80
CA CYS A 299 4.78 -7.52 -7.04
C CYS A 299 5.63 -8.60 -7.71
N PRO A 300 5.48 -9.89 -7.35
CA PRO A 300 6.10 -10.97 -8.11
C PRO A 300 5.58 -11.03 -9.55
N SER A 301 6.32 -11.69 -10.44
CA SER A 301 5.79 -12.08 -11.75
C SER A 301 4.64 -13.07 -11.57
N TYR A 302 3.72 -13.12 -12.53
CA TYR A 302 2.51 -13.95 -12.44
C TYR A 302 2.83 -15.44 -12.26
N ASP A 303 3.92 -15.90 -12.88
CA ASP A 303 4.44 -17.25 -12.86
C ASP A 303 5.42 -17.53 -11.71
N ALA A 304 5.78 -16.52 -10.91
CA ALA A 304 6.70 -16.69 -9.78
C ALA A 304 6.15 -17.72 -8.79
N ILE A 305 6.98 -18.70 -8.42
CA ILE A 305 6.64 -19.71 -7.42
C ILE A 305 6.99 -19.17 -6.04
N ILE A 306 5.97 -18.91 -5.24
CA ILE A 306 6.09 -18.45 -3.86
C ILE A 306 5.87 -19.63 -2.92
N GLY A 307 6.73 -19.76 -1.92
CA GLY A 307 6.67 -20.79 -0.89
C GLY A 307 7.71 -20.52 0.21
N PRO A 308 7.65 -21.22 1.35
CA PRO A 308 8.60 -21.02 2.44
C PRO A 308 10.04 -21.26 1.99
N ALA A 309 10.94 -20.36 2.40
CA ALA A 309 12.36 -20.49 2.09
C ALA A 309 12.94 -21.71 2.80
N GLN A 310 13.53 -22.64 2.03
CA GLN A 310 14.01 -23.93 2.56
C GLN A 310 15.01 -23.80 3.71
N LYS A 311 15.82 -22.73 3.73
CA LYS A 311 16.80 -22.46 4.80
C LYS A 311 16.15 -22.07 6.14
N LEU A 312 14.86 -21.71 6.14
CA LEU A 312 14.10 -21.34 7.33
C LEU A 312 13.30 -22.50 7.93
N LEU A 313 13.33 -23.66 7.27
CA LEU A 313 12.60 -24.86 7.65
C LEU A 313 13.54 -25.87 8.32
N ASP A 314 13.03 -26.55 9.33
CA ASP A 314 13.69 -27.67 10.00
C ASP A 314 12.63 -28.62 10.60
N GLU A 315 13.06 -29.58 11.42
CA GLU A 315 12.14 -30.55 12.05
C GLU A 315 11.18 -29.89 13.06
N ASP A 316 11.61 -28.78 13.69
CA ASP A 316 10.82 -28.04 14.69
C ASP A 316 9.97 -26.94 14.04
N GLU A 317 10.37 -26.44 12.87
CA GLU A 317 9.69 -25.40 12.09
C GLU A 317 9.33 -25.91 10.68
N PRO A 318 8.26 -26.74 10.54
CA PRO A 318 7.82 -27.25 9.24
C PRO A 318 7.16 -26.16 8.39
N ALA A 319 7.03 -26.42 7.08
CA ALA A 319 6.38 -25.49 6.16
C ALA A 319 4.90 -25.25 6.55
N HIS A 320 4.56 -24.01 6.89
CA HIS A 320 3.19 -23.58 7.17
C HIS A 320 2.36 -23.38 5.90
N TYR A 321 3.02 -23.11 4.77
CA TYR A 321 2.39 -22.92 3.46
C TYR A 321 2.93 -23.91 2.43
N ARG A 322 2.06 -24.36 1.52
CA ARG A 322 2.53 -25.03 0.30
C ARG A 322 3.08 -23.99 -0.66
N SER A 323 3.87 -24.42 -1.64
CA SER A 323 4.23 -23.56 -2.76
C SER A 323 3.05 -23.36 -3.72
N PHE A 324 3.00 -22.18 -4.34
CA PHE A 324 1.99 -21.79 -5.32
C PHE A 324 2.55 -20.75 -6.29
N THR A 325 1.91 -20.55 -7.44
CA THR A 325 2.25 -19.42 -8.31
C THR A 325 1.57 -18.15 -7.83
N TYR A 326 2.21 -16.99 -7.98
CA TYR A 326 1.60 -15.71 -7.60
C TYR A 326 0.27 -15.48 -8.33
N GLY A 327 0.15 -15.91 -9.59
CA GLY A 327 -1.11 -15.89 -10.33
C GLY A 327 -2.24 -16.68 -9.68
N GLU A 328 -1.95 -17.88 -9.16
CA GLU A 328 -2.93 -18.70 -8.43
C GLU A 328 -3.47 -17.97 -7.19
N TYR A 329 -2.56 -17.32 -6.45
CA TYR A 329 -2.92 -16.49 -5.29
C TYR A 329 -3.73 -15.25 -5.72
N TYR A 330 -3.28 -14.55 -6.76
CA TYR A 330 -3.87 -13.28 -7.19
C TYR A 330 -5.30 -13.46 -7.72
N GLU A 331 -5.57 -14.53 -8.47
CA GLU A 331 -6.93 -14.88 -8.92
C GLU A 331 -7.89 -15.11 -7.73
N LYS A 332 -7.43 -15.83 -6.70
CA LYS A 332 -8.23 -16.09 -5.49
C LYS A 332 -8.46 -14.81 -4.68
N PHE A 333 -7.44 -13.98 -4.52
CA PHE A 333 -7.54 -12.69 -3.86
C PHE A 333 -8.56 -11.79 -4.56
N TRP A 334 -8.46 -11.68 -5.89
CA TRP A 334 -9.36 -10.83 -6.67
C TRP A 334 -10.82 -11.28 -6.59
N ASN A 335 -11.07 -12.59 -6.63
CA ASN A 335 -12.43 -13.15 -6.54
C ASN A 335 -13.08 -13.00 -5.15
N ARG A 336 -12.28 -12.81 -4.08
CA ARG A 336 -12.79 -12.61 -2.72
C ARG A 336 -13.01 -11.15 -2.33
N GLY A 337 -12.35 -10.20 -3.00
CA GLY A 337 -12.36 -8.79 -2.61
C GLY A 337 -11.64 -8.53 -1.28
N LEU A 338 -11.87 -7.36 -0.67
CA LEU A 338 -11.22 -6.92 0.58
C LEU A 338 -11.88 -7.50 1.84
N GLN A 339 -12.10 -8.82 1.89
CA GLN A 339 -12.64 -9.49 3.08
C GLN A 339 -11.57 -9.61 4.17
N THR A 340 -12.00 -9.67 5.44
CA THR A 340 -11.10 -9.70 6.61
C THR A 340 -10.36 -11.03 6.80
N GLN A 341 -10.84 -12.13 6.22
CA GLN A 341 -10.12 -13.41 6.21
C GLN A 341 -8.98 -13.35 5.21
N THR A 342 -7.77 -13.73 5.65
CA THR A 342 -6.58 -13.64 4.81
C THR A 342 -6.67 -14.64 3.65
N CYS A 343 -6.38 -14.20 2.43
CA CYS A 343 -6.34 -15.10 1.26
C CYS A 343 -5.29 -16.22 1.47
N LEU A 344 -4.27 -15.96 2.28
CA LEU A 344 -3.21 -16.90 2.65
C LEU A 344 -3.70 -18.17 3.34
N ASP A 345 -4.82 -18.14 4.07
CA ASP A 345 -5.32 -19.34 4.76
C ASP A 345 -5.64 -20.49 3.79
N MET A 346 -5.94 -20.18 2.51
CA MET A 346 -6.16 -21.17 1.45
C MET A 346 -4.89 -21.89 0.97
N PHE A 347 -3.73 -21.43 1.43
CA PHE A 347 -2.41 -21.93 1.01
C PHE A 347 -1.66 -22.59 2.17
N LYS A 348 -2.25 -22.66 3.36
CA LYS A 348 -1.66 -23.36 4.50
C LYS A 348 -1.62 -24.87 4.25
N THR A 349 -0.55 -25.52 4.71
CA THR A 349 -0.37 -26.98 4.61
C THR A 349 -1.30 -27.73 5.57
N HIS A 350 -1.68 -27.07 6.68
CA HIS A 350 -2.55 -27.60 7.71
C HIS A 350 -3.73 -26.64 7.85
N ILE A 351 -4.96 -27.16 7.72
CA ILE A 351 -6.17 -26.41 8.02
C ILE A 351 -6.32 -26.44 9.55
N PRO A 352 -6.45 -25.29 10.24
CA PRO A 352 -6.65 -25.26 11.68
C PRO A 352 -7.94 -25.98 12.12
#